data_AF-A0A923J874-F1
#
_entry.id   AF-A0A923J874-F1
#
_cell.length_a   1.000
_cell.length_b   1.000
_cell.length_c   1.000
_cell.angle_alpha   90.00
_cell.angle_beta   90.00
_cell.angle_gamma   90.00
#
_symmetry.space_group_name_H-M   'P 1'
#
loop_
_entity.id
_entity.type
_entity.pdbx_description
1 polymer ?
#
loop_
_entity_poly.entity_id
_entity_poly.type
_entity_poly.pdbx_seq_one_letter_code
_entity_poly.pdbx_strand_id
1 'polypeptide(L)'
;MPKTRLNISLDQDLVDFIKVYVQENRTTVAEVISQYLLALKRQSQGESMEIIFSNPDFHKALIAVQSKLRDGTAKWHTFQEVFND
;
A
#
# COMPACT_ATOMS: atom_id res chain seq x y z
N MET A 1 5.39 -12.44 -9.21
CA MET A 1 3.99 -12.04 -8.90
C MET A 1 3.06 -12.75 -9.87
N PRO A 2 1.99 -13.40 -9.39
CA PRO A 2 0.97 -13.97 -10.28
C PRO A 2 0.29 -12.83 -11.06
N LYS A 3 0.24 -12.94 -12.39
CA LYS A 3 -0.43 -11.98 -13.25
C LYS A 3 -1.89 -12.41 -13.42
N THR A 4 -2.83 -11.55 -13.00
CA THR A 4 -4.26 -11.75 -13.21
C THR A 4 -4.72 -10.93 -14.41
N ARG A 5 -5.64 -11.47 -15.22
CA ARG A 5 -6.23 -10.74 -16.35
C ARG A 5 -7.41 -9.90 -15.88
N LEU A 6 -7.47 -8.66 -16.37
CA LEU A 6 -8.58 -7.73 -16.17
C LEU A 6 -9.08 -7.29 -17.55
N ASN A 7 -10.36 -7.50 -17.83
CA ASN A 7 -11.00 -7.05 -19.07
C ASN A 7 -11.77 -5.76 -18.76
N ILE A 8 -11.49 -4.69 -19.51
CA ILE A 8 -12.09 -3.37 -19.33
C ILE A 8 -12.56 -2.87 -20.69
N SER A 9 -13.79 -2.36 -20.74
CA SER A 9 -14.28 -1.61 -21.89
C SER A 9 -13.97 -0.14 -21.69
N LEU A 10 -13.40 0.50 -22.71
CA LEU A 10 -13.05 1.92 -22.72
C LEU A 10 -13.68 2.58 -23.94
N ASP A 11 -13.94 3.88 -23.84
CA ASP A 11 -14.35 4.67 -24.99
C ASP A 11 -13.25 4.65 -26.07
N GLN A 12 -13.67 4.66 -27.34
CA GLN A 12 -12.75 4.57 -28.47
C GLN A 12 -11.75 5.74 -28.49
N ASP A 13 -12.19 6.96 -28.16
CA ASP A 13 -11.31 8.13 -28.10
C ASP A 13 -10.22 7.95 -27.02
N LEU A 14 -10.59 7.42 -25.86
CA LEU A 14 -9.65 7.12 -24.79
C LEU A 14 -8.66 6.01 -25.18
N VAL A 15 -9.11 5.00 -25.94
CA VAL A 15 -8.24 3.94 -26.47
C VAL A 15 -7.22 4.51 -27.45
N ASP A 16 -7.65 5.43 -28.32
CA ASP A 16 -6.77 6.02 -29.32
C ASP A 16 -5.78 6.98 -28.67
N PHE A 17 -6.23 7.80 -27.70
CA PHE A 17 -5.36 8.63 -26.88
C PHE A 17 -4.30 7.81 -26.14
N ILE A 18 -4.71 6.77 -25.39
CA ILE A 18 -3.78 6.04 -24.53
C ILE A 18 -2.73 5.27 -25.34
N LYS A 19 -3.06 4.82 -26.56
CA LYS A 19 -2.09 4.18 -27.45
C LYS A 19 -0.97 5.14 -27.85
N VAL A 20 -1.29 6.39 -28.18
CA VAL A 20 -0.27 7.41 -28.49
C VAL A 20 0.56 7.71 -27.24
N TYR A 21 -0.11 7.96 -26.10
CA TYR A 21 0.55 8.27 -24.84
C TYR A 21 1.58 7.20 -24.44
N VAL A 22 1.21 5.92 -24.50
CA VAL A 22 2.13 4.84 -24.06
C VAL A 22 3.31 4.66 -25.01
N GLN A 23 3.13 4.95 -26.31
CA GLN A 23 4.22 4.95 -27.28
C GLN A 23 5.23 6.06 -27.00
N GLU A 24 4.76 7.29 -26.81
CA GLU A 24 5.61 8.45 -26.51
C GLU A 24 6.39 8.26 -25.20
N ASN A 25 5.74 7.68 -24.19
CA ASN A 25 6.31 7.49 -22.85
C ASN A 25 7.02 6.13 -22.67
N ARG A 26 7.18 5.34 -23.74
CA ARG A 26 7.83 4.01 -23.74
C ARG A 26 7.31 3.09 -22.62
N THR A 27 6.00 3.07 -22.44
CA THR A 27 5.31 2.28 -21.41
C THR A 27 4.21 1.42 -22.05
N THR A 28 3.34 0.80 -21.24
CA THR A 28 2.21 0.01 -21.74
C THR A 28 0.92 0.44 -21.07
N VAL A 29 -0.22 0.18 -21.73
CA VAL A 29 -1.55 0.44 -21.16
C VAL A 29 -1.72 -0.29 -19.83
N ALA A 30 -1.24 -1.54 -19.75
CA ALA A 30 -1.27 -2.33 -18.53
C ALA A 30 -0.48 -1.66 -17.39
N GLU A 31 0.68 -1.06 -17.68
CA GLU A 31 1.50 -0.37 -16.69
C GLU A 31 0.81 0.90 -16.19
N VAL A 32 0.27 1.72 -17.09
CA VAL A 32 -0.47 2.95 -16.73
C VAL A 32 -1.66 2.62 -15.83
N ILE A 33 -2.47 1.62 -16.21
CA ILE A 33 -3.62 1.17 -15.41
C ILE A 33 -3.16 0.61 -14.06
N SER A 34 -2.07 -0.18 -14.05
CA SER A 34 -1.53 -0.73 -12.81
C SER A 34 -1.08 0.36 -11.85
N GLN A 35 -0.38 1.38 -12.33
CA GLN A 35 0.08 2.49 -11.50
C GLN A 35 -1.09 3.34 -10.99
N TYR A 36 -2.10 3.59 -11.83
CA TYR A 36 -3.32 4.28 -11.40
C TYR A 36 -4.05 3.51 -10.28
N LEU A 37 -4.28 2.21 -10.46
CA LEU A 37 -4.91 1.36 -9.44
C LEU A 37 -4.08 1.27 -8.16
N LEU A 38 -2.74 1.25 -8.26
CA LEU A 38 -1.85 1.30 -7.11
C LEU A 38 -1.96 2.62 -6.36
N ALA A 39 -2.06 3.74 -7.06
CA ALA A 39 -2.25 5.06 -6.45
C ALA A 39 -3.57 5.11 -5.67
N LEU A 40 -4.68 4.64 -6.27
CA LEU A 40 -5.99 4.56 -5.60
C LEU A 40 -5.95 3.65 -4.37
N LYS A 41 -5.31 2.48 -4.48
CA LYS A 41 -5.13 1.57 -3.34
C LYS A 41 -4.34 2.22 -2.22
N ARG A 42 -3.25 2.92 -2.54
CA ARG A 42 -2.43 3.62 -1.53
C ARG A 42 -3.21 4.73 -0.85
N GLN A 43 -4.03 5.47 -1.60
CA GLN A 43 -4.88 6.51 -1.04
C GLN A 43 -5.90 5.94 -0.04
N SER A 44 -6.64 4.90 -0.42
CA SER A 44 -7.62 4.28 0.49
C SER A 44 -6.96 3.61 1.71
N GLN A 45 -5.76 3.06 1.54
CA GLN A 45 -4.95 2.56 2.65
C GLN A 45 -4.39 3.69 3.53
N GLY A 46 -4.06 4.84 2.94
CA GLY A 46 -3.63 6.04 3.65
C GLY A 46 -4.72 6.55 4.59
N GLU A 47 -5.96 6.67 4.09
CA GLU A 47 -7.13 7.01 4.92
C GLU A 47 -7.32 6.02 6.08
N SER A 48 -7.15 4.71 5.81
CA SER A 48 -7.21 3.68 6.84
C SER A 48 -6.09 3.83 7.88
N MET A 49 -4.88 4.20 7.45
CA MET A 49 -3.75 4.45 8.35
C MET A 49 -3.96 5.73 9.17
N GLU A 50 -4.51 6.80 8.61
CA GLU A 50 -4.84 8.02 9.36
C GLU A 50 -5.84 7.75 10.49
N ILE A 51 -6.83 6.89 10.26
CA ILE A 51 -7.75 6.43 11.32
C ILE A 51 -6.99 5.71 12.44
N ILE A 52 -6.03 4.84 12.11
CA ILE A 52 -5.22 4.12 13.10
C ILE A 52 -4.29 5.07 13.86
N PHE A 53 -3.63 5.99 13.17
CA PHE A 53 -2.69 6.95 13.77
C PHE A 53 -3.37 8.05 14.60
N SER A 54 -4.63 8.38 14.29
CA SER A 54 -5.44 9.31 15.08
C SER A 54 -5.93 8.71 16.40
N ASN A 55 -5.83 7.39 16.59
CA ASN A 55 -6.13 6.76 17.87
C ASN A 55 -5.03 7.12 18.92
N PRO A 56 -5.37 7.82 20.01
CA PRO A 56 -4.39 8.30 20.98
C PRO A 56 -3.70 7.16 21.75
N ASP A 57 -4.37 6.03 21.95
CA ASP A 57 -3.78 4.86 22.62
C ASP A 57 -2.80 4.14 21.71
N PHE A 58 -3.11 4.05 20.41
CA PHE A 58 -2.17 3.56 19.41
C PHE A 58 -0.92 4.45 19.34
N HIS A 59 -1.10 5.77 19.31
CA HIS A 59 0.02 6.71 19.30
C HIS A 59 0.92 6.57 20.54
N LYS A 60 0.32 6.48 21.74
CA LYS A 60 1.07 6.24 22.99
C LYS A 60 1.83 4.91 22.96
N ALA A 61 1.20 3.84 22.50
CA ALA A 61 1.84 2.52 22.40
C ALA A 61 3.03 2.56 21.43
N LEU A 62 2.89 3.24 20.28
CA LEU A 62 3.94 3.39 19.29
C LEU A 62 5.17 4.12 19.85
N ILE A 63 4.97 5.25 20.54
CA ILE A 63 6.04 6.00 21.21
C ILE A 63 6.73 5.14 22.28
N ALA A 64 5.96 4.39 23.08
CA ALA A 64 6.51 3.52 24.11
C ALA A 64 7.39 2.40 23.51
N VAL A 65 6.96 1.78 22.40
CA VAL A 65 7.75 0.78 21.69
C VAL A 65 9.01 1.40 21.08
N GLN A 66 8.89 2.57 20.44
CA GLN A 66 10.03 3.27 19.86
C GLN A 66 11.10 3.61 20.91
N SER A 67 10.69 4.10 22.09
CA SER A 67 11.62 4.35 23.21
C SER A 67 12.33 3.07 23.62
N LYS A 68 11.60 1.97 23.86
CA LYS A 68 12.20 0.69 24.26
C LYS A 68 13.22 0.17 23.25
N LEU A 69 12.94 0.31 21.96
CA LEU A 69 13.87 -0.07 20.89
C LEU A 69 15.12 0.83 20.89
N ARG A 70 14.95 2.15 21.01
CA ARG A 70 16.05 3.12 21.05
C ARG A 70 16.95 2.92 22.28
N ASP A 71 16.34 2.62 23.43
CA ASP A 71 17.02 2.45 24.70
C ASP A 71 17.61 1.03 24.84
N GLY A 72 17.40 0.14 23.86
CA GLY A 72 17.90 -1.23 23.87
C GLY A 72 17.24 -2.15 24.90
N THR A 73 16.09 -1.75 25.45
CA THR A 73 15.37 -2.48 26.50
C THR A 73 14.29 -3.41 25.95
N ALA A 74 14.12 -3.46 24.63
CA ALA A 74 13.19 -4.36 23.97
C ALA A 74 13.61 -5.82 24.15
N LYS A 75 12.65 -6.67 24.56
CA LYS A 75 12.81 -8.12 24.63
C LYS A 75 12.11 -8.76 23.44
N TRP A 76 12.83 -9.64 22.75
CA TRP A 76 12.26 -10.46 21.69
C TRP A 76 11.73 -11.74 22.30
N HIS A 77 10.53 -12.11 21.92
CA HIS A 77 9.88 -13.32 22.37
C HIS A 77 9.60 -14.23 21.19
N THR A 78 9.70 -15.54 21.39
CA THR A 78 9.28 -16.51 20.38
C THR A 78 7.74 -16.56 20.29
N PHE A 79 7.20 -17.06 19.19
CA PHE A 79 5.75 -17.21 19.04
C PHE A 79 5.13 -18.03 20.18
N GLN A 80 5.79 -19.13 20.57
CA GLN A 80 5.34 -19.97 21.67
C GLN A 80 5.37 -19.23 23.02
N GLU A 81 6.34 -18.35 23.27
CA GLU A 81 6.40 -17.57 24.52
C GLU A 81 5.27 -16.54 24.66
N VAL A 82 4.74 -16.04 23.56
CA VAL A 82 3.69 -14.99 23.57
C VAL A 82 2.28 -15.58 23.51
N PHE A 83 2.13 -16.74 22.85
CA PHE A 83 0.83 -17.28 22.48
C PHE A 83 0.55 -18.70 22.98
N ASN A 84 1.43 -19.32 23.78
CA ASN A 84 0.99 -20.42 24.66
C ASN A 84 0.23 -19.81 25.83
N ASP A 85 -0.98 -20.34 26.07
CA ASP A 85 -1.96 -19.96 27.10
C ASP A 85 -1.40 -19.30 28.37
#